data_AF-A0A956GNG8-F1
#
_entry.id   AF-A0A956GNG8-F1
#
_cell.length_a   1.000
_cell.length_b   1.000
_cell.length_c   1.000
_cell.angle_alpha   90.00
_cell.angle_beta   90.00
_cell.angle_gamma   90.00
#
_symmetry.space_group_name_H-M   'P 1'
#
loop_
_entity.id
_entity.type
_entity.pdbx_description
1 polymer ?
#
loop_
_entity_poly.entity_id
_entity_poly.type
_entity_poly.pdbx_seq_one_letter_code
_entity_poly.pdbx_strand_id
1 'polypeptide(L)'
;RAQVAGRLAHVLARTDADPAAAAEAARAVTEAMELRDGATMYDPADLRDRVAAALELLRAQLPGGHPQVVVVEDLHQADTPSLDVLRAARADGVAELLVATARPDAGGLPRFEAVIDLGDLHGVELRELVVDRLSEAATPLGVAAVIARAGGNPLFVEELARAVREQGEDAVPATARDVIAARVDRLTALAKTVLQFAAVAGPLGRARILEELVGVGDLSEPLEELCAEGLLIRADDAAPESGEGDLAFARGLVREVVYDTLAAGARRDAHARIGKLLASRFFAGREEPPAVIAEHLERGGEPAGAAAFWLRAGRLSLAADDGEGAMAYFRRTLALEDELGAEPPSAASRARRAEARIGYEDARRLATP
;
A
#
# COMPACT_ATOMS: atom_id res chain seq x y z
N ARG A 1 12.10 3.26 1.53
CA ARG A 1 13.46 2.91 2.01
C ARG A 1 13.93 3.85 3.12
N ALA A 2 14.27 5.11 2.81
CA ALA A 2 14.68 6.11 3.82
C ALA A 2 13.67 6.26 4.97
N GLN A 3 12.36 6.20 4.68
CA GLN A 3 11.31 6.25 5.69
C GLN A 3 11.34 5.08 6.68
N VAL A 4 11.55 3.84 6.21
CA VAL A 4 11.61 2.66 7.08
C VAL A 4 12.89 2.69 7.91
N ALA A 5 14.03 2.98 7.29
CA ALA A 5 15.31 3.13 7.96
C ALA A 5 15.29 4.24 9.03
N GLY A 6 14.72 5.40 8.71
CA GLY A 6 14.56 6.53 9.62
C GLY A 6 13.61 6.25 10.78
N ARG A 7 12.48 5.57 10.51
CA ARG A 7 11.58 5.10 11.59
C ARG A 7 12.24 4.06 12.49
N LEU A 8 12.97 3.11 11.91
CA LEU A 8 13.71 2.10 12.67
C LEU A 8 14.75 2.76 13.57
N ALA A 9 15.56 3.66 13.02
CA ALA A 9 16.56 4.42 13.76
C ALA A 9 15.93 5.28 14.86
N HIS A 10 14.79 5.93 14.58
CA HIS A 10 14.04 6.70 15.56
C HIS A 10 13.50 5.84 16.71
N VAL A 11 12.93 4.66 16.41
CA VAL A 11 12.44 3.73 17.42
C VAL A 11 13.60 3.20 18.27
N LEU A 12 14.69 2.78 17.65
CA LEU A 12 15.87 2.26 18.33
C LEU A 12 16.56 3.33 19.20
N ALA A 13 16.61 4.59 18.75
CA ALA A 13 17.16 5.70 19.53
C ALA A 13 16.34 6.03 20.80
N ARG A 14 15.09 5.54 20.88
CA ARG A 14 14.21 5.69 22.05
C ARG A 14 14.24 4.49 22.99
N THR A 15 15.07 3.49 22.68
CA THR A 15 15.33 2.32 23.53
C THR A 15 16.70 2.44 24.18
N ASP A 16 16.94 1.76 25.29
CA ASP A 16 18.29 1.62 25.89
C ASP A 16 19.21 0.70 25.06
N ALA A 17 18.94 0.56 23.77
CA ALA A 17 19.71 -0.25 22.83
C ALA A 17 21.12 0.30 22.63
N ASP A 18 22.07 -0.60 22.36
CA ASP A 18 23.41 -0.19 21.92
C ASP A 18 23.30 0.55 20.56
N PRO A 19 23.74 1.82 20.47
CA PRO A 19 23.68 2.59 19.23
C PRO A 19 24.36 1.92 18.02
N ALA A 20 25.41 1.12 18.26
CA ALA A 20 26.11 0.41 17.18
C ALA A 20 25.26 -0.74 16.63
N ALA A 21 24.66 -1.55 17.50
CA ALA A 21 23.81 -2.66 17.12
C ALA A 21 22.46 -2.18 16.53
N ALA A 22 21.93 -1.05 17.01
CA ALA A 22 20.79 -0.36 16.43
C ALA A 22 21.07 0.07 14.97
N ALA A 23 22.23 0.67 14.72
CA ALA A 23 22.64 1.08 13.38
C ALA A 23 22.85 -0.13 12.45
N GLU A 24 23.36 -1.25 12.99
CA GLU A 24 23.52 -2.51 12.25
C GLU A 24 22.17 -3.12 11.87
N ALA A 25 21.21 -3.18 12.79
CA ALA A 25 19.85 -3.66 12.50
C ALA A 25 19.14 -2.77 11.46
N ALA A 26 19.26 -1.45 11.58
CA ALA A 26 18.70 -0.51 10.60
C ALA A 26 19.33 -0.67 9.21
N ARG A 27 20.64 -0.88 9.15
CA ARG A 27 21.34 -1.22 7.90
C ARG A 27 20.86 -2.55 7.33
N ALA A 28 20.76 -3.59 8.14
CA ALA A 28 20.35 -4.91 7.68
C ALA A 28 18.91 -4.90 7.14
N VAL A 29 17.97 -4.19 7.77
CA VAL A 29 16.62 -3.98 7.23
C VAL A 29 16.66 -3.19 5.92
N THR A 30 17.50 -2.16 5.83
CA THR A 30 17.64 -1.34 4.61
C THR A 30 18.22 -2.15 3.46
N GLU A 31 19.31 -2.88 3.69
CA GLU A 31 19.95 -3.78 2.72
C GLU A 31 18.98 -4.89 2.27
N ALA A 32 18.16 -5.40 3.18
CA ALA A 32 17.14 -6.38 2.85
C ALA A 32 15.95 -5.76 2.06
N MET A 33 15.62 -4.49 2.28
CA MET A 33 14.70 -3.78 1.38
C MET A 33 15.33 -3.55 -0.01
N GLU A 34 16.63 -3.26 -0.11
CA GLU A 34 17.35 -3.08 -1.37
C GLU A 34 17.42 -4.36 -2.21
N LEU A 35 17.57 -5.51 -1.55
CA LEU A 35 17.62 -6.83 -2.18
C LEU A 35 16.24 -7.29 -2.71
N ARG A 36 15.13 -6.91 -2.05
CA ARG A 36 13.75 -7.14 -2.55
C ARG A 36 13.47 -6.33 -3.83
N ASP A 37 14.10 -5.16 -3.95
CA ASP A 37 13.89 -4.20 -5.04
C ASP A 37 14.80 -4.45 -6.27
N GLY A 38 15.62 -5.51 -6.26
CA GLY A 38 16.35 -6.01 -7.44
C GLY A 38 17.78 -5.48 -7.61
N ALA A 39 18.39 -4.92 -6.57
CA ALA A 39 19.81 -4.55 -6.60
C ALA A 39 20.72 -5.78 -6.42
N THR A 40 21.14 -6.36 -7.54
CA THR A 40 22.32 -7.26 -7.72
C THR A 40 22.27 -8.69 -7.14
N MET A 41 22.55 -9.68 -8.02
CA MET A 41 23.34 -10.92 -7.85
C MET A 41 23.31 -11.78 -6.55
N TYR A 42 22.36 -11.63 -5.63
CA TYR A 42 22.25 -12.50 -4.45
C TYR A 42 21.20 -13.59 -4.61
N ASP A 43 21.47 -14.75 -4.02
CA ASP A 43 20.51 -15.84 -3.86
C ASP A 43 19.40 -15.35 -2.93
N PRO A 44 18.12 -15.37 -3.33
CA PRO A 44 17.07 -14.84 -2.47
C PRO A 44 16.76 -15.61 -1.19
N ALA A 45 17.31 -16.83 -1.04
CA ALA A 45 17.42 -17.45 0.28
C ALA A 45 18.20 -16.54 1.25
N ASP A 46 19.28 -15.89 0.78
CA ASP A 46 20.06 -14.93 1.58
C ASP A 46 19.23 -13.70 1.97
N LEU A 47 18.23 -13.33 1.17
CA LEU A 47 17.42 -12.14 1.44
C LEU A 47 16.48 -12.36 2.63
N ARG A 48 15.71 -13.45 2.62
CA ARG A 48 14.79 -13.76 3.73
C ARG A 48 15.55 -13.96 5.02
N ASP A 49 16.66 -14.69 4.97
CA ASP A 49 17.53 -14.92 6.12
C ASP A 49 18.10 -13.60 6.65
N ARG A 50 18.45 -12.65 5.76
CA ARG A 50 18.89 -11.30 6.17
C ARG A 50 17.77 -10.45 6.75
N VAL A 51 16.55 -10.43 6.18
CA VAL A 51 15.42 -9.69 6.80
C VAL A 51 15.12 -10.28 8.17
N ALA A 52 15.03 -11.61 8.26
CA ALA A 52 14.76 -12.32 9.52
C ALA A 52 15.84 -12.01 10.56
N ALA A 53 17.12 -12.15 10.20
CA ALA A 53 18.24 -11.81 11.07
C ALA A 53 18.23 -10.32 11.46
N ALA A 54 17.86 -9.40 10.56
CA ALA A 54 17.74 -7.98 10.88
C ALA A 54 16.63 -7.70 11.90
N LEU A 55 15.48 -8.37 11.76
CA LEU A 55 14.38 -8.29 12.72
C LEU A 55 14.75 -8.93 14.06
N GLU A 56 15.47 -10.05 14.06
CA GLU A 56 16.00 -10.67 15.27
C GLU A 56 17.00 -9.75 15.98
N LEU A 57 17.93 -9.14 15.25
CA LEU A 57 18.87 -8.16 15.79
C LEU A 57 18.13 -6.96 16.39
N LEU A 58 17.12 -6.42 15.70
CA LEU A 58 16.28 -5.35 16.21
C LEU A 58 15.62 -5.74 17.54
N ARG A 59 15.05 -6.96 17.61
CA ARG A 59 14.37 -7.48 18.79
C ARG A 59 15.33 -7.73 19.94
N ALA A 60 16.53 -8.21 19.67
CA ALA A 60 17.58 -8.41 20.66
C ALA A 60 18.06 -7.10 21.31
N GLN A 61 17.88 -5.97 20.62
CA GLN A 61 18.18 -4.64 21.16
C GLN A 61 17.07 -4.07 22.05
N LEU A 62 15.85 -4.63 21.97
CA LEU A 62 14.77 -4.22 22.86
C LEU A 62 15.07 -4.73 24.28
N PRO A 63 14.82 -3.93 25.33
CA PRO A 63 15.16 -4.32 26.69
C PRO A 63 14.52 -5.67 27.06
N GLY A 64 15.38 -6.64 27.38
CA GLY A 64 14.97 -7.98 27.78
C GLY A 64 14.21 -7.98 29.11
N GLY A 65 13.31 -8.96 29.30
CA GLY A 65 12.61 -9.18 30.57
C GLY A 65 11.26 -8.47 30.73
N HIS A 66 10.81 -7.72 29.72
CA HIS A 66 9.48 -7.12 29.69
C HIS A 66 8.63 -7.70 28.55
N PRO A 67 7.30 -7.89 28.75
CA PRO A 67 6.41 -8.25 27.67
C PRO A 67 6.44 -7.20 26.54
N GLN A 68 6.52 -7.63 25.29
CA GLN A 68 6.57 -6.77 24.11
C GLN A 68 5.27 -6.84 23.33
N VAL A 69 4.85 -5.72 22.73
CA VAL A 69 3.71 -5.68 21.80
C VAL A 69 4.25 -5.27 20.43
N VAL A 70 4.06 -6.12 19.43
CA VAL A 70 4.42 -5.84 18.03
C VAL A 70 3.14 -5.56 17.26
N VAL A 71 3.05 -4.39 16.62
CA VAL A 71 1.88 -3.98 15.83
C VAL A 71 2.24 -4.01 14.35
N VAL A 72 1.47 -4.76 13.57
CA VAL A 72 1.62 -4.86 12.11
C VAL A 72 0.34 -4.37 11.42
N GLU A 73 0.42 -3.22 10.78
CA GLU A 73 -0.73 -2.64 10.09
C GLU A 73 -0.87 -3.17 8.66
N ASP A 74 -2.12 -3.30 8.21
CA ASP A 74 -2.50 -3.65 6.84
C ASP A 74 -1.85 -4.95 6.31
N LEU A 75 -1.84 -5.98 7.15
CA LEU A 75 -1.23 -7.29 6.87
C LEU A 75 -1.74 -7.94 5.57
N HIS A 76 -2.94 -7.58 5.13
CA HIS A 76 -3.51 -8.00 3.85
C HIS A 76 -2.71 -7.54 2.60
N GLN A 77 -1.79 -6.58 2.75
CA GLN A 77 -0.90 -6.12 1.70
C GLN A 77 0.41 -6.94 1.64
N ALA A 78 0.70 -7.76 2.65
CA ALA A 78 1.93 -8.53 2.72
C ALA A 78 1.91 -9.71 1.73
N ASP A 79 3.04 -9.97 1.07
CA ASP A 79 3.26 -11.19 0.29
C ASP A 79 3.65 -12.37 1.21
N THR A 80 3.55 -13.60 0.69
CA THR A 80 3.88 -14.82 1.45
C THR A 80 5.26 -14.77 2.10
N PRO A 81 6.34 -14.34 1.41
CA PRO A 81 7.67 -14.23 2.04
C PRO A 81 7.73 -13.26 3.21
N SER A 82 7.03 -12.12 3.12
CA SER A 82 6.94 -11.16 4.24
C SER A 82 6.21 -11.77 5.44
N LEU A 83 5.15 -12.55 5.20
CA LEU A 83 4.44 -13.27 6.25
C LEU A 83 5.31 -14.35 6.90
N ASP A 84 6.12 -15.06 6.11
CA ASP A 84 7.04 -16.08 6.63
C ASP A 84 8.15 -15.47 7.47
N VAL A 85 8.71 -14.33 7.06
CA VAL A 85 9.67 -13.58 7.87
C VAL A 85 9.05 -13.12 9.18
N LEU A 86 7.81 -12.61 9.18
CA LEU A 86 7.10 -12.24 10.41
C LEU A 86 6.86 -13.44 11.34
N ARG A 87 6.59 -14.63 10.77
CA ARG A 87 6.44 -15.87 11.54
C ARG A 87 7.77 -16.34 12.14
N ALA A 88 8.82 -16.33 11.33
CA ALA A 88 10.16 -16.77 11.73
C ALA A 88 10.78 -15.83 12.77
N ALA A 89 10.48 -14.53 12.68
CA ALA A 89 11.03 -13.54 13.60
C ALA A 89 10.52 -13.69 15.05
N ARG A 90 9.45 -14.46 15.33
CA ARG A 90 8.92 -14.69 16.71
C ARG A 90 10.07 -15.14 17.62
N ALA A 91 10.42 -14.31 18.60
CA ALA A 91 11.58 -14.56 19.45
C ALA A 91 11.26 -15.63 20.50
N ASP A 92 12.00 -16.74 20.49
CA ASP A 92 11.94 -17.74 21.54
C ASP A 92 12.35 -17.11 22.90
N GLY A 93 11.50 -17.29 23.91
CA GLY A 93 11.79 -16.84 25.28
C GLY A 93 11.41 -15.39 25.61
N VAL A 94 10.79 -14.65 24.68
CA VAL A 94 10.21 -13.31 24.94
C VAL A 94 8.68 -13.43 25.04
N ALA A 95 8.08 -12.81 26.05
CA ALA A 95 6.62 -12.68 26.11
C ALA A 95 6.15 -11.62 25.09
N GLU A 96 5.92 -12.02 23.84
CA GLU A 96 5.51 -11.14 22.73
C GLU A 96 4.02 -11.30 22.40
N LEU A 97 3.30 -10.18 22.32
CA LEU A 97 1.94 -10.10 21.77
C LEU A 97 2.00 -9.45 20.39
N LEU A 98 1.65 -10.22 19.35
CA LEU A 98 1.48 -9.71 17.99
C LEU A 98 0.04 -9.21 17.80
N VAL A 99 -0.10 -7.93 17.48
CA VAL A 99 -1.36 -7.30 17.07
C VAL A 99 -1.24 -6.96 15.59
N ALA A 100 -2.21 -7.38 14.79
CA ALA A 100 -2.22 -7.05 13.36
C ALA A 100 -3.57 -6.48 12.94
N THR A 101 -3.55 -5.59 11.94
CA THR A 101 -4.76 -5.13 11.26
C THR A 101 -4.80 -5.70 9.85
N ALA A 102 -5.99 -6.13 9.40
CA ALA A 102 -6.18 -6.68 8.07
C ALA A 102 -7.63 -6.52 7.63
N ARG A 103 -7.86 -6.54 6.30
CA ARG A 103 -9.22 -6.61 5.77
C ARG A 103 -9.70 -8.07 5.75
N PRO A 104 -10.97 -8.35 6.13
CA PRO A 104 -11.48 -9.71 6.31
C PRO A 104 -11.62 -10.48 4.99
N ASP A 105 -11.69 -9.78 3.85
CA ASP A 105 -11.79 -10.33 2.50
C ASP A 105 -10.43 -10.71 1.89
N ALA A 106 -9.33 -10.41 2.60
CA ALA A 106 -8.00 -10.79 2.16
C ALA A 106 -7.76 -12.29 2.36
N GLY A 107 -7.53 -13.00 1.26
CA GLY A 107 -7.08 -14.39 1.31
C GLY A 107 -5.64 -14.50 1.80
N GLY A 108 -5.28 -15.65 2.40
CA GLY A 108 -3.88 -15.96 2.74
C GLY A 108 -3.37 -15.39 4.07
N LEU A 109 -4.22 -14.73 4.86
CA LEU A 109 -3.84 -14.24 6.19
C LEU A 109 -3.46 -15.40 7.13
N PRO A 110 -2.44 -15.21 8.00
CA PRO A 110 -2.09 -16.20 9.01
C PRO A 110 -3.23 -16.36 10.03
N ARG A 111 -3.27 -17.52 10.70
CA ARG A 111 -4.22 -17.74 11.79
C ARG A 111 -3.76 -16.96 13.03
N PHE A 112 -4.68 -16.18 13.59
CA PHE A 112 -4.52 -15.51 14.88
C PHE A 112 -5.26 -16.25 15.98
N GLU A 113 -4.74 -16.19 17.21
CA GLU A 113 -5.35 -16.81 18.39
C GLU A 113 -6.64 -16.10 18.81
N ALA A 114 -6.72 -14.80 18.58
CA ALA A 114 -7.89 -13.98 18.79
C ALA A 114 -8.09 -13.04 17.59
N VAL A 115 -9.35 -12.89 17.17
CA VAL A 115 -9.75 -11.97 16.10
C VAL A 115 -10.84 -11.05 16.66
N ILE A 116 -10.64 -9.75 16.50
CA ILE A 116 -11.61 -8.72 16.87
C ILE A 116 -12.17 -8.16 15.57
N ASP A 117 -13.41 -8.49 15.28
CA ASP A 117 -14.11 -7.94 14.11
C ASP A 117 -14.52 -6.50 14.41
N LEU A 118 -13.92 -5.55 13.70
CA LEU A 118 -14.26 -4.13 13.78
C LEU A 118 -15.37 -3.81 12.79
N GLY A 119 -16.59 -3.66 13.29
CA GLY A 119 -17.75 -3.20 12.53
C GLY A 119 -17.93 -1.69 12.57
N ASP A 120 -19.04 -1.23 11.97
CA ASP A 120 -19.46 0.16 12.07
C ASP A 120 -19.85 0.53 13.52
N LEU A 121 -19.55 1.76 13.93
CA LEU A 121 -19.94 2.28 15.25
C LEU A 121 -21.45 2.52 15.32
N HIS A 122 -22.04 2.19 16.46
CA HIS A 122 -23.47 2.36 16.69
C HIS A 122 -23.77 2.97 18.06
N GLY A 123 -24.99 3.52 18.21
CA GLY A 123 -25.52 3.96 19.49
C GLY A 123 -24.62 4.95 20.23
N VAL A 124 -24.17 4.56 21.43
CA VAL A 124 -23.40 5.42 22.35
C VAL A 124 -22.00 5.70 21.80
N GLU A 125 -21.28 4.70 21.30
CA GLU A 125 -19.90 4.85 20.79
C GLU A 125 -19.84 5.81 19.60
N LEU A 126 -20.79 5.69 18.66
CA LEU A 126 -20.92 6.61 17.55
C LEU A 126 -21.18 8.04 18.06
N ARG A 127 -22.11 8.20 19.01
CA ARG A 127 -22.44 9.52 19.56
C ARG A 127 -21.26 10.15 20.28
N GLU A 128 -20.52 9.38 21.07
CA GLU A 128 -19.32 9.84 21.79
C GLU A 128 -18.26 10.34 20.80
N LEU A 129 -17.96 9.55 19.76
CA LEU A 129 -17.03 9.98 18.72
C LEU A 129 -17.51 11.24 18.01
N VAL A 130 -18.80 11.35 17.69
CA VAL A 130 -19.36 12.52 17.02
C VAL A 130 -19.22 13.77 17.88
N VAL A 131 -19.58 13.70 19.16
CA VAL A 131 -19.46 14.83 20.09
C VAL A 131 -18.01 15.25 20.25
N ASP A 132 -17.12 14.28 20.44
CA ASP A 132 -15.68 14.49 20.59
C ASP A 132 -15.07 15.15 19.34
N ARG A 133 -15.43 14.69 18.13
CA ARG A 133 -14.95 15.30 16.88
C ARG A 133 -15.59 16.65 16.59
N LEU A 134 -16.84 16.90 16.97
CA LEU A 134 -17.48 18.22 16.80
C LEU A 134 -16.92 19.25 17.77
N SER A 135 -16.48 18.85 18.97
CA SER A 135 -15.95 19.74 20.00
C SER A 135 -16.93 20.89 20.30
N GLU A 136 -16.50 22.15 20.24
CA GLU A 136 -17.35 23.33 20.48
C GLU A 136 -18.55 23.42 19.52
N ALA A 137 -18.50 22.75 18.36
CA ALA A 137 -19.61 22.69 17.39
C ALA A 137 -20.61 21.55 17.68
N ALA A 138 -20.53 20.87 18.83
CA ALA A 138 -21.39 19.75 19.20
C ALA A 138 -22.80 20.18 19.66
N THR A 139 -23.51 20.94 18.82
CA THR A 139 -24.92 21.27 19.05
C THR A 139 -25.81 20.03 18.84
N PRO A 140 -27.04 20.01 19.38
CA PRO A 140 -27.96 18.88 19.17
C PRO A 140 -28.24 18.58 17.69
N LEU A 141 -28.34 19.63 16.87
CA LEU A 141 -28.60 19.52 15.44
C LEU A 141 -27.35 19.06 14.67
N GLY A 142 -26.16 19.60 14.97
CA GLY A 142 -24.90 19.13 14.40
C GLY A 142 -24.61 17.66 14.71
N VAL A 143 -24.79 17.24 15.96
CA VAL A 143 -24.64 15.84 16.37
C VAL A 143 -25.63 14.93 15.62
N ALA A 144 -26.91 15.32 15.54
CA ALA A 144 -27.92 14.56 14.80
C ALA A 144 -27.59 14.48 13.31
N ALA A 145 -27.09 15.57 12.71
CA ALA A 145 -26.75 15.64 11.30
C ALA A 145 -25.61 14.66 10.95
N VAL A 146 -24.55 14.62 11.76
CA VAL A 146 -23.42 13.70 11.58
C VAL A 146 -23.84 12.25 11.79
N ILE A 147 -24.56 11.94 12.88
CA ILE A 147 -25.01 10.56 13.17
C ILE A 147 -25.86 10.00 12.02
N ALA A 148 -26.78 10.81 11.48
CA ALA A 148 -27.68 10.37 10.41
C ALA A 148 -26.96 10.02 9.10
N ARG A 149 -25.72 10.50 8.90
CA ARG A 149 -25.00 10.46 7.62
C ARG A 149 -23.67 9.71 7.67
N ALA A 150 -23.11 9.50 8.86
CA ALA A 150 -21.83 8.83 9.04
C ALA A 150 -21.92 7.32 8.79
N GLY A 151 -23.11 6.72 8.88
CA GLY A 151 -23.30 5.27 8.71
C GLY A 151 -22.52 4.42 9.71
N GLY A 152 -22.08 5.01 10.84
CA GLY A 152 -21.22 4.37 11.82
C GLY A 152 -19.73 4.31 11.48
N ASN A 153 -19.33 4.77 10.31
CA ASN A 153 -17.93 4.75 9.92
C ASN A 153 -17.13 5.88 10.64
N PRO A 154 -16.10 5.58 11.45
CA PRO A 154 -15.35 6.59 12.21
C PRO A 154 -14.76 7.70 11.32
N LEU A 155 -14.27 7.32 10.15
CA LEU A 155 -13.69 8.25 9.20
C LEU A 155 -14.75 9.18 8.58
N PHE A 156 -15.99 8.70 8.42
CA PHE A 156 -17.10 9.55 7.97
C PHE A 156 -17.50 10.55 9.05
N VAL A 157 -17.46 10.12 10.32
CA VAL A 157 -17.68 11.02 11.47
C VAL A 157 -16.68 12.17 11.44
N GLU A 158 -15.38 11.88 11.23
CA GLU A 158 -14.37 12.92 11.16
C GLU A 158 -14.60 13.93 10.03
N GLU A 159 -15.01 13.45 8.85
CA GLU A 159 -15.24 14.31 7.69
C GLU A 159 -16.48 15.19 7.83
N LEU A 160 -17.59 14.60 8.30
CA LEU A 160 -18.83 15.32 8.51
C LEU A 160 -18.71 16.30 9.68
N ALA A 161 -18.03 15.91 10.77
CA ALA A 161 -17.76 16.83 11.87
C ALA A 161 -16.87 18.00 11.43
N ARG A 162 -15.87 17.75 10.57
CA ARG A 162 -15.07 18.82 9.95
C ARG A 162 -15.94 19.77 9.13
N ALA A 163 -16.80 19.25 8.27
CA ALA A 163 -17.72 20.07 7.47
C ALA A 163 -18.64 20.94 8.35
N VAL A 164 -19.20 20.38 9.43
CA VAL A 164 -19.99 21.15 10.40
C VAL A 164 -19.17 22.29 11.02
N ARG A 165 -17.92 22.03 11.43
CA ARG A 165 -17.06 23.07 12.03
C ARG A 165 -16.70 24.18 11.05
N GLU A 166 -16.50 23.85 9.78
CA GLU A 166 -16.08 24.80 8.75
C GLU A 166 -17.25 25.60 8.16
N GLN A 167 -18.42 24.98 7.98
CA GLN A 167 -19.53 25.51 7.17
C GLN A 167 -20.86 25.61 7.91
N GLY A 168 -20.93 25.10 9.14
CA GLY A 168 -22.16 25.02 9.92
C GLY A 168 -23.02 23.80 9.60
N GLU A 169 -24.08 23.62 10.39
CA GLU A 169 -24.89 22.40 10.43
C GLU A 169 -25.82 22.24 9.20
N ASP A 170 -26.17 23.34 8.55
CA ASP A 170 -27.07 23.36 7.39
C ASP A 170 -26.36 22.97 6.09
N ALA A 171 -25.02 22.96 6.08
CA ALA A 171 -24.19 22.66 4.92
C ALA A 171 -23.70 21.20 4.89
N VAL A 172 -24.15 20.34 5.81
CA VAL A 172 -23.66 18.96 5.95
C VAL A 172 -24.11 18.10 4.75
N PRO A 173 -23.18 17.66 3.89
CA PRO A 173 -23.49 16.85 2.71
C PRO A 173 -24.12 15.51 3.12
N ALA A 174 -24.91 14.88 2.23
CA ALA A 174 -25.66 13.68 2.57
C ALA A 174 -24.77 12.50 3.04
N THR A 175 -23.51 12.45 2.60
CA THR A 175 -22.51 11.45 3.00
C THR A 175 -21.10 12.06 3.09
N ALA A 176 -20.17 11.40 3.79
CA ALA A 176 -18.76 11.79 3.77
C ALA A 176 -18.13 11.70 2.36
N ARG A 177 -18.66 10.81 1.50
CA ARG A 177 -18.28 10.77 0.08
C ARG A 177 -18.64 12.07 -0.63
N ASP A 178 -19.81 12.64 -0.34
CA ASP A 178 -20.23 13.92 -0.90
C ASP A 178 -19.35 15.08 -0.38
N VAL A 179 -18.90 15.02 0.87
CA VAL A 179 -17.92 15.99 1.40
C VAL A 179 -16.62 15.95 0.59
N ILE A 180 -16.07 14.75 0.37
CA ILE A 180 -14.83 14.57 -0.40
C ILE A 180 -15.06 14.97 -1.87
N ALA A 181 -16.17 14.56 -2.48
CA ALA A 181 -16.52 14.93 -3.85
C ALA A 181 -16.64 16.46 -4.01
N ALA A 182 -17.30 17.14 -3.08
CA ALA A 182 -17.42 18.60 -3.09
C ALA A 182 -16.07 19.31 -2.97
N ARG A 183 -15.10 18.75 -2.22
CA ARG A 183 -13.71 19.24 -2.20
C ARG A 183 -13.03 19.04 -3.54
N VAL A 184 -13.14 17.84 -4.10
CA VAL A 184 -12.58 17.49 -5.41
C VAL A 184 -13.15 18.37 -6.53
N ASP A 185 -14.40 18.79 -6.43
CA ASP A 185 -15.06 19.67 -7.40
C ASP A 185 -14.62 21.14 -7.31
N ARG A 186 -14.03 21.57 -6.19
CA ARG A 186 -13.42 22.91 -6.07
C ARG A 186 -12.02 22.99 -6.66
N LEU A 187 -11.38 21.84 -6.89
CA LEU A 187 -10.01 21.79 -7.39
C LEU A 187 -9.88 22.35 -8.80
N THR A 188 -8.73 22.96 -9.07
CA THR A 188 -8.31 23.22 -10.45
C THR A 188 -8.28 21.92 -11.27
N ALA A 189 -8.46 22.05 -12.59
CA ALA A 189 -8.45 20.89 -13.49
C ALA A 189 -7.13 20.09 -13.39
N LEU A 190 -6.01 20.79 -13.15
CA LEU A 190 -4.70 20.18 -12.98
C LEU A 190 -4.61 19.41 -11.66
N ALA A 191 -4.96 20.02 -10.52
CA ALA A 191 -4.99 19.34 -9.22
C ALA A 191 -5.93 18.13 -9.20
N LYS A 192 -7.12 18.25 -9.83
CA LYS A 192 -8.05 17.12 -9.98
C LYS A 192 -7.42 15.97 -10.77
N THR A 193 -6.70 16.27 -11.85
CA THR A 193 -5.99 15.26 -12.66
C THR A 193 -4.86 14.59 -11.86
N VAL A 194 -4.07 15.37 -11.11
CA VAL A 194 -3.00 14.86 -10.24
C VAL A 194 -3.57 13.92 -9.19
N LEU A 195 -4.65 14.31 -8.52
CA LEU A 195 -5.31 13.51 -7.48
C LEU A 195 -5.86 12.19 -8.02
N GLN A 196 -6.45 12.20 -9.22
CA GLN A 196 -6.92 11.00 -9.89
C GLN A 196 -5.78 10.02 -10.19
N PHE A 197 -4.65 10.51 -10.71
CA PHE A 197 -3.47 9.68 -10.93
C PHE A 197 -2.91 9.14 -9.61
N ALA A 198 -2.81 9.96 -8.57
CA ALA A 198 -2.38 9.52 -7.25
C ALA A 198 -3.29 8.41 -6.70
N ALA A 199 -4.62 8.54 -6.88
CA ALA A 199 -5.57 7.55 -6.39
C ALA A 199 -5.39 6.19 -7.07
N VAL A 200 -5.11 6.20 -8.38
CA VAL A 200 -4.86 4.99 -9.16
C VAL A 200 -3.48 4.41 -8.86
N ALA A 201 -2.44 5.23 -8.72
CA ALA A 201 -1.06 4.80 -8.48
C ALA A 201 -0.83 4.15 -7.11
N GLY A 202 -1.64 4.50 -6.09
CA GLY A 202 -1.59 3.86 -4.78
C GLY A 202 -1.04 4.75 -3.66
N PRO A 203 -0.74 4.16 -2.48
CA PRO A 203 -0.48 4.89 -1.23
C PRO A 203 0.75 5.81 -1.22
N LEU A 204 1.69 5.62 -2.15
CA LEU A 204 2.92 6.41 -2.25
C LEU A 204 2.98 7.03 -3.64
N GLY A 205 2.37 8.21 -3.77
CA GLY A 205 2.50 9.03 -4.97
C GLY A 205 3.87 9.70 -4.96
N ARG A 206 4.85 9.15 -5.68
CA ARG A 206 6.10 9.86 -5.95
C ARG A 206 5.77 11.07 -6.82
N ALA A 207 6.03 12.29 -6.34
CA ALA A 207 5.73 13.52 -7.07
C ALA A 207 6.26 13.50 -8.52
N ARG A 208 7.49 12.97 -8.72
CA ARG A 208 8.10 12.80 -10.04
C ARG A 208 7.32 11.90 -11.00
N ILE A 209 6.66 10.85 -10.48
CA ILE A 209 5.80 10.00 -11.31
C ILE A 209 4.55 10.76 -11.72
N LEU A 210 3.97 11.56 -10.82
CA LEU A 210 2.81 12.37 -11.14
C LEU A 210 3.16 13.45 -12.17
N GLU A 211 4.33 14.09 -12.06
CA GLU A 211 4.86 15.04 -13.05
C GLU A 211 4.98 14.38 -14.44
N GLU A 212 5.63 13.21 -14.50
CA GLU A 212 5.79 12.44 -15.74
C GLU A 212 4.43 12.00 -16.32
N LEU A 213 3.47 11.61 -15.48
CA LEU A 213 2.13 11.20 -15.91
C LEU A 213 1.33 12.37 -16.46
N VAL A 214 1.33 13.51 -15.77
CA VAL A 214 0.54 14.68 -16.14
C VAL A 214 1.20 15.47 -17.28
N GLY A 215 2.51 15.29 -17.47
CA GLY A 215 3.30 15.96 -18.52
C GLY A 215 3.67 17.39 -18.15
N VAL A 216 3.78 17.68 -16.85
CA VAL A 216 4.11 19.00 -16.30
C VAL A 216 5.34 18.85 -15.42
N GLY A 217 6.32 19.73 -15.59
CA GLY A 217 7.61 19.64 -14.89
C GLY A 217 7.63 20.23 -13.47
N ASP A 218 6.53 20.84 -13.04
CA ASP A 218 6.36 21.40 -11.69
C ASP A 218 4.91 21.22 -11.24
N LEU A 219 4.71 20.44 -10.18
CA LEU A 219 3.40 20.24 -9.55
C LEU A 219 3.27 20.98 -8.20
N SER A 220 4.14 21.92 -7.87
CA SER A 220 4.11 22.67 -6.60
C SER A 220 2.74 23.27 -6.29
N GLU A 221 2.19 24.09 -7.18
CA GLU A 221 0.89 24.74 -7.01
C GLU A 221 -0.28 23.72 -6.89
N PRO A 222 -0.45 22.74 -7.80
CA PRO A 222 -1.45 21.68 -7.63
C PRO A 222 -1.32 20.89 -6.33
N LEU A 223 -0.10 20.58 -5.90
CA LEU A 223 0.14 19.82 -4.67
C LEU A 223 -0.16 20.66 -3.43
N GLU A 224 0.15 21.96 -3.45
CA GLU A 224 -0.24 22.89 -2.39
C GLU A 224 -1.76 23.02 -2.28
N GLU A 225 -2.46 23.12 -3.41
CA GLU A 225 -3.92 23.11 -3.44
C GLU A 225 -4.51 21.82 -2.83
N LEU A 226 -3.98 20.65 -3.22
CA LEU A 226 -4.42 19.36 -2.68
C LEU A 226 -4.15 19.21 -1.18
N CYS A 227 -3.05 19.79 -0.68
CA CYS A 227 -2.74 19.82 0.74
C CYS A 227 -3.65 20.80 1.49
N ALA A 228 -3.92 21.98 0.92
CA ALA A 228 -4.80 22.98 1.51
C ALA A 228 -6.25 22.48 1.65
N GLU A 229 -6.76 21.71 0.69
CA GLU A 229 -8.06 21.04 0.78
C GLU A 229 -8.04 19.80 1.70
N GLY A 230 -6.89 19.43 2.25
CA GLY A 230 -6.71 18.28 3.14
C GLY A 230 -7.00 16.95 2.45
N LEU A 231 -6.66 16.84 1.16
CA LEU A 231 -6.82 15.62 0.35
C LEU A 231 -5.53 14.81 0.32
N LEU A 232 -4.39 15.50 0.23
CA LEU A 232 -3.04 14.93 0.36
C LEU A 232 -2.29 15.58 1.54
N ILE A 233 -1.24 14.91 2.00
CA ILE A 233 -0.24 15.44 2.93
C ILE A 233 1.15 15.15 2.38
N ARG A 234 2.12 16.03 2.66
CA ARG A 234 3.53 15.77 2.35
C ARG A 234 4.08 14.80 3.39
N ALA A 235 4.80 13.77 2.97
CA ALA A 235 5.31 12.75 3.88
C ALA A 235 6.29 13.30 4.92
N ASP A 236 6.93 14.45 4.64
CA ASP A 236 7.86 15.12 5.56
C ASP A 236 7.19 15.64 6.84
N ASP A 237 5.89 15.97 6.78
CA ASP A 237 5.09 16.33 7.97
C ASP A 237 4.81 15.12 8.88
N ALA A 238 5.04 13.90 8.38
CA ALA A 238 4.95 12.65 9.13
C ALA A 238 6.32 12.08 9.56
N ALA A 239 7.44 12.50 8.93
CA ALA A 239 8.81 12.24 9.35
C ALA A 239 9.84 13.09 8.54
N PRO A 240 10.62 14.00 9.14
CA PRO A 240 11.40 15.05 8.44
C PRO A 240 12.71 14.60 7.74
N GLU A 241 12.93 13.32 7.48
CA GLU A 241 14.17 12.80 6.84
C GLU A 241 13.92 11.94 5.58
N SER A 242 12.72 12.00 5.00
CA SER A 242 12.41 11.37 3.71
C SER A 242 12.92 12.22 2.55
N GLY A 243 13.46 11.56 1.51
CA GLY A 243 13.85 12.25 0.27
C GLY A 243 12.66 12.97 -0.38
N GLU A 244 12.97 14.07 -1.06
CA GLU A 244 12.01 14.97 -1.72
C GLU A 244 10.88 14.25 -2.47
N GLY A 245 9.62 14.47 -2.05
CA GLY A 245 8.45 14.33 -2.91
C GLY A 245 7.54 13.11 -2.67
N ASP A 246 7.58 12.46 -1.51
CA ASP A 246 6.59 11.45 -1.16
C ASP A 246 5.27 12.11 -0.69
N LEU A 247 4.17 11.72 -1.34
CA LEU A 247 2.82 12.20 -1.04
C LEU A 247 1.98 11.05 -0.50
N ALA A 248 1.25 11.32 0.57
CA ALA A 248 0.26 10.41 1.12
C ALA A 248 -1.14 11.03 1.06
N PHE A 249 -2.16 10.19 0.96
CA PHE A 249 -3.52 10.66 1.19
C PHE A 249 -3.69 11.04 2.65
N ALA A 250 -4.30 12.19 2.91
CA ALA A 250 -4.52 12.65 4.28
C ALA A 250 -5.30 11.59 5.11
N ARG A 251 -6.19 10.85 4.44
CA ARG A 251 -7.00 9.78 5.02
C ARG A 251 -7.28 8.69 3.96
N GLY A 252 -7.38 7.43 4.38
CA GLY A 252 -7.57 6.28 3.47
C GLY A 252 -8.82 6.40 2.57
N LEU A 253 -9.92 6.95 3.09
CA LEU A 253 -11.17 7.16 2.35
C LEU A 253 -11.03 8.14 1.19
N VAL A 254 -10.13 9.14 1.28
CA VAL A 254 -9.97 10.12 0.19
C VAL A 254 -9.58 9.40 -1.09
N ARG A 255 -8.61 8.49 -1.00
CA ARG A 255 -8.21 7.65 -2.13
C ARG A 255 -9.37 6.81 -2.64
N GLU A 256 -10.08 6.13 -1.76
CA GLU A 256 -11.21 5.27 -2.13
C GLU A 256 -12.30 6.07 -2.87
N VAL A 257 -12.71 7.21 -2.34
CA VAL A 257 -13.72 8.07 -2.98
C VAL A 257 -13.25 8.59 -4.33
N VAL A 258 -12.00 9.07 -4.44
CA VAL A 258 -11.46 9.52 -5.72
C VAL A 258 -11.41 8.37 -6.71
N TYR A 259 -10.96 7.19 -6.30
CA TYR A 259 -10.85 6.02 -7.17
C TYR A 259 -12.22 5.49 -7.63
N ASP A 260 -13.19 5.42 -6.73
CA ASP A 260 -14.52 4.87 -7.00
C ASP A 260 -15.40 5.83 -7.84
N THR A 261 -15.18 7.14 -7.72
CA THR A 261 -15.87 8.15 -8.53
C THR A 261 -15.34 8.25 -9.96
N LEU A 262 -14.18 7.67 -10.26
CA LEU A 262 -13.68 7.58 -11.63
C LEU A 262 -14.58 6.67 -12.48
N ALA A 263 -15.06 7.23 -13.59
CA ALA A 263 -15.71 6.46 -14.64
C ALA A 263 -14.81 5.29 -15.07
N ALA A 264 -15.41 4.14 -15.40
CA ALA A 264 -14.67 2.92 -15.73
C ALA A 264 -13.63 3.13 -16.85
N GLY A 265 -13.96 3.93 -17.87
CA GLY A 265 -13.03 4.32 -18.93
C GLY A 265 -11.84 5.12 -18.41
N ALA A 266 -12.08 6.17 -17.62
CA ALA A 266 -11.02 7.02 -17.06
C ALA A 266 -10.08 6.23 -16.14
N ARG A 267 -10.63 5.30 -15.33
CA ARG A 267 -9.83 4.41 -14.49
C ARG A 267 -8.97 3.46 -15.32
N ARG A 268 -9.51 2.88 -16.40
CA ARG A 268 -8.76 2.06 -17.34
C ARG A 268 -7.63 2.85 -18.00
N ASP A 269 -7.93 4.05 -18.49
CA ASP A 269 -6.93 4.93 -19.13
C ASP A 269 -5.82 5.33 -18.16
N ALA A 270 -6.16 5.64 -16.91
CA ALA A 270 -5.19 5.95 -15.88
C ALA A 270 -4.28 4.74 -15.58
N HIS A 271 -4.85 3.55 -15.38
CA HIS A 271 -4.07 2.32 -15.20
C HIS A 271 -3.16 2.04 -16.40
N ALA A 272 -3.64 2.22 -17.62
CA ALA A 272 -2.84 2.02 -18.84
C ALA A 272 -1.65 3.00 -18.91
N ARG A 273 -1.86 4.29 -18.59
CA ARG A 273 -0.80 5.31 -18.58
C ARG A 273 0.24 5.02 -17.50
N ILE A 274 -0.20 4.67 -16.30
CA ILE A 274 0.69 4.29 -15.19
C ILE A 274 1.49 3.05 -15.57
N GLY A 275 0.84 1.98 -16.03
CA GLY A 275 1.53 0.74 -16.42
C GLY A 275 2.58 0.96 -17.51
N LYS A 276 2.27 1.78 -18.53
CA LYS A 276 3.22 2.14 -19.60
C LYS A 276 4.41 2.95 -19.08
N LEU A 277 4.16 3.90 -18.18
CA LEU A 277 5.22 4.69 -17.57
C LEU A 277 6.15 3.82 -16.72
N LEU A 278 5.59 3.01 -15.81
CA LEU A 278 6.37 2.12 -14.96
C LEU A 278 7.15 1.10 -15.79
N ALA A 279 6.56 0.56 -16.87
CA ALA A 279 7.27 -0.32 -17.82
C ALA A 279 8.44 0.39 -18.51
N SER A 280 8.25 1.64 -18.97
CA SER A 280 9.32 2.44 -19.59
C SER A 280 10.48 2.67 -18.61
N ARG A 281 10.15 3.05 -17.38
CA ARG A 281 11.12 3.26 -16.29
C ARG A 281 11.87 1.97 -15.96
N PHE A 282 11.16 0.83 -15.89
CA PHE A 282 11.77 -0.49 -15.72
C PHE A 282 12.81 -0.79 -16.80
N PHE A 283 12.48 -0.57 -18.08
CA PHE A 283 13.43 -0.78 -19.18
C PHE A 283 14.58 0.23 -19.20
N ALA A 284 14.40 1.41 -18.60
CA ALA A 284 15.46 2.40 -18.37
C ALA A 284 16.33 2.08 -17.13
N GLY A 285 16.15 0.90 -16.51
CA GLY A 285 16.94 0.46 -15.36
C GLY A 285 16.51 1.08 -14.03
N ARG A 286 15.30 1.66 -13.95
CA ARG A 286 14.71 2.08 -12.69
C ARG A 286 14.10 0.88 -11.96
N GLU A 287 14.16 0.92 -10.65
CA GLU A 287 13.53 -0.04 -9.76
C GLU A 287 12.01 0.15 -9.80
N GLU A 288 11.31 -0.70 -10.55
CA GLU A 288 9.86 -0.73 -10.63
C GLU A 288 9.39 -2.20 -10.54
N PRO A 289 8.61 -2.61 -9.52
CA PRO A 289 8.26 -4.01 -9.32
C PRO A 289 7.44 -4.58 -10.49
N PRO A 290 7.85 -5.70 -11.12
CA PRO A 290 7.12 -6.28 -12.26
C PRO A 290 5.65 -6.63 -11.96
N ALA A 291 5.33 -7.06 -10.74
CA ALA A 291 3.95 -7.34 -10.32
C ALA A 291 3.07 -6.08 -10.37
N VAL A 292 3.58 -4.95 -9.89
CA VAL A 292 2.86 -3.65 -9.92
C VAL A 292 2.65 -3.19 -11.35
N ILE A 293 3.68 -3.31 -12.21
CA ILE A 293 3.56 -2.99 -13.64
C ILE A 293 2.48 -3.87 -14.29
N ALA A 294 2.51 -5.17 -14.02
CA ALA A 294 1.57 -6.13 -14.59
C ALA A 294 0.13 -5.81 -14.19
N GLU A 295 -0.11 -5.50 -12.92
CA GLU A 295 -1.43 -5.12 -12.41
C GLU A 295 -1.98 -3.86 -13.10
N HIS A 296 -1.16 -2.82 -13.23
CA HIS A 296 -1.58 -1.60 -13.94
C HIS A 296 -1.84 -1.85 -15.42
N LEU A 297 -1.00 -2.62 -16.12
CA LEU A 297 -1.23 -2.96 -17.52
C LEU A 297 -2.51 -3.80 -17.69
N GLU A 298 -2.75 -4.75 -16.78
CA GLU A 298 -3.94 -5.60 -16.80
C GLU A 298 -5.22 -4.79 -16.61
N ARG A 299 -5.29 -4.00 -15.53
CA ARG A 299 -6.42 -3.10 -15.25
C ARG A 299 -6.58 -2.01 -16.33
N GLY A 300 -5.48 -1.67 -17.00
CA GLY A 300 -5.44 -0.76 -18.15
C GLY A 300 -5.92 -1.38 -19.46
N GLY A 301 -6.18 -2.69 -19.51
CA GLY A 301 -6.61 -3.38 -20.73
C GLY A 301 -5.48 -3.67 -21.71
N GLU A 302 -4.24 -3.85 -21.23
CA GLU A 302 -3.07 -4.23 -22.01
C GLU A 302 -2.62 -5.68 -21.66
N PRO A 303 -3.46 -6.71 -21.93
CA PRO A 303 -3.26 -8.08 -21.43
C PRO A 303 -1.94 -8.73 -21.90
N ALA A 304 -1.48 -8.42 -23.12
CA ALA A 304 -0.21 -8.96 -23.62
C ALA A 304 1.01 -8.42 -22.87
N GLY A 305 0.98 -7.14 -22.50
CA GLY A 305 2.01 -6.51 -21.67
C GLY A 305 1.94 -7.03 -20.23
N ALA A 306 0.72 -7.12 -19.68
CA ALA A 306 0.50 -7.66 -18.35
C ALA A 306 1.02 -9.09 -18.21
N ALA A 307 0.71 -9.99 -19.17
CA ALA A 307 1.20 -11.37 -19.15
C ALA A 307 2.73 -11.45 -19.14
N ALA A 308 3.41 -10.59 -19.89
CA ALA A 308 4.87 -10.54 -19.90
C ALA A 308 5.46 -10.09 -18.55
N PHE A 309 4.84 -9.11 -17.89
CA PHE A 309 5.30 -8.64 -16.57
C PHE A 309 4.90 -9.58 -15.43
N TRP A 310 3.73 -10.24 -15.48
CA TRP A 310 3.37 -11.32 -14.55
C TRP A 310 4.33 -12.51 -14.66
N LEU A 311 4.73 -12.89 -15.87
CA LEU A 311 5.73 -13.94 -16.07
C LEU A 311 7.06 -13.55 -15.39
N ARG A 312 7.46 -12.28 -15.55
CA ARG A 312 8.67 -11.75 -14.91
C ARG A 312 8.55 -11.72 -13.39
N ALA A 313 7.41 -11.33 -12.85
CA ALA A 313 7.13 -11.39 -11.42
C ALA A 313 7.21 -12.84 -10.91
N GLY A 314 6.63 -13.80 -11.63
CA GLY A 314 6.71 -15.23 -11.30
C GLY A 314 8.15 -15.76 -11.26
N ARG A 315 8.99 -15.38 -12.23
CA ARG A 315 10.42 -15.74 -12.21
C ARG A 315 11.16 -15.13 -11.03
N LEU A 316 10.87 -13.87 -10.70
CA LEU A 316 11.49 -13.19 -9.56
C LEU A 316 11.05 -13.83 -8.24
N SER A 317 9.76 -14.15 -8.07
CA SER A 317 9.28 -14.90 -6.89
C SER A 317 9.88 -16.31 -6.83
N LEU A 318 10.02 -17.00 -7.96
CA LEU A 318 10.61 -18.33 -7.97
C LEU A 318 12.09 -18.28 -7.58
N ALA A 319 12.83 -17.31 -8.11
CA ALA A 319 14.17 -17.03 -7.63
C ALA A 319 14.15 -16.66 -6.14
N ALA A 320 13.11 -15.92 -5.70
CA ALA A 320 12.84 -15.55 -4.31
C ALA A 320 12.56 -16.70 -3.35
N ASP A 321 12.56 -17.93 -3.86
CA ASP A 321 12.03 -19.13 -3.21
C ASP A 321 10.59 -18.94 -2.67
N ASP A 322 9.84 -18.02 -3.27
CA ASP A 322 8.45 -17.73 -2.98
C ASP A 322 7.58 -18.62 -3.89
N GLY A 323 7.45 -19.89 -3.52
CA GLY A 323 6.71 -20.87 -4.32
C GLY A 323 5.23 -20.48 -4.49
N GLU A 324 4.58 -20.01 -3.43
CA GLU A 324 3.17 -19.60 -3.48
C GLU A 324 2.95 -18.37 -4.37
N GLY A 325 3.75 -17.31 -4.19
CA GLY A 325 3.66 -16.10 -5.01
C GLY A 325 4.03 -16.37 -6.47
N ALA A 326 5.07 -17.17 -6.72
CA ALA A 326 5.44 -17.60 -8.07
C ALA A 326 4.30 -18.37 -8.75
N MET A 327 3.67 -19.33 -8.05
CA MET A 327 2.50 -20.03 -8.55
C MET A 327 1.35 -19.08 -8.89
N ALA A 328 1.07 -18.08 -8.05
CA ALA A 328 0.03 -17.08 -8.29
C ALA A 328 0.32 -16.27 -9.58
N TYR A 329 1.55 -15.79 -9.75
CA TYR A 329 1.93 -14.99 -10.92
C TYR A 329 2.00 -15.80 -12.21
N PHE A 330 2.51 -17.04 -12.19
CA PHE A 330 2.49 -17.91 -13.36
C PHE A 330 1.06 -18.31 -13.74
N ARG A 331 0.19 -18.56 -12.76
CA ARG A 331 -1.24 -18.81 -13.03
C ARG A 331 -1.90 -17.61 -13.68
N ARG A 332 -1.62 -16.39 -13.20
CA ARG A 332 -2.16 -15.17 -13.80
C ARG A 332 -1.65 -14.95 -15.23
N THR A 333 -0.37 -15.23 -15.47
CA THR A 333 0.21 -15.24 -16.83
C THR A 333 -0.54 -16.17 -17.77
N LEU A 334 -0.78 -17.42 -17.35
CA LEU A 334 -1.49 -18.41 -18.17
C LEU A 334 -2.94 -17.99 -18.46
N ALA A 335 -3.65 -17.47 -17.46
CA ALA A 335 -5.02 -16.99 -17.64
C ALA A 335 -5.12 -15.88 -18.69
N LEU A 336 -4.25 -14.87 -18.63
CA LEU A 336 -4.22 -13.79 -19.62
C LEU A 336 -3.81 -14.28 -21.01
N GLU A 337 -2.86 -15.21 -21.08
CA GLU A 337 -2.45 -15.80 -22.35
C GLU A 337 -3.59 -16.59 -23.00
N ASP A 338 -4.40 -17.30 -22.23
CA ASP A 338 -5.59 -18.00 -22.72
C ASP A 338 -6.67 -17.03 -23.20
N GLU A 339 -6.91 -15.93 -22.47
CA GLU A 339 -7.82 -14.84 -22.87
C GLU A 339 -7.39 -14.15 -24.19
N LEU A 340 -6.09 -14.01 -24.43
CA LEU A 340 -5.54 -13.39 -25.64
C LEU A 340 -5.82 -14.18 -26.93
N GLY A 341 -6.17 -15.46 -26.83
CA GLY A 341 -7.03 -16.19 -27.78
C GLY A 341 -6.70 -16.15 -29.28
N ALA A 342 -5.50 -15.76 -29.73
CA ALA A 342 -5.15 -15.83 -31.14
C ALA A 342 -4.98 -17.30 -31.53
N GLU A 343 -5.78 -17.81 -32.47
CA GLU A 343 -5.52 -19.09 -33.13
C GLU A 343 -4.99 -18.84 -34.55
N PRO A 344 -3.73 -19.25 -34.85
CA PRO A 344 -2.72 -19.78 -33.92
C PRO A 344 -2.02 -18.68 -33.08
N PRO A 345 -1.57 -18.99 -31.84
CA PRO A 345 -0.94 -18.01 -30.97
C PRO A 345 0.40 -17.55 -31.54
N SER A 346 0.79 -16.30 -31.28
CA SER A 346 2.09 -15.77 -31.73
C SER A 346 3.26 -16.56 -31.12
N ALA A 347 4.44 -16.51 -31.74
CA ALA A 347 5.63 -17.18 -31.19
C ALA A 347 5.96 -16.70 -29.76
N ALA A 348 5.80 -15.40 -29.50
CA ALA A 348 5.99 -14.82 -28.17
C ALA A 348 4.97 -15.34 -27.14
N SER A 349 3.69 -15.44 -27.53
CA SER A 349 2.63 -16.03 -26.69
C SER A 349 2.95 -17.50 -26.36
N ARG A 350 3.32 -18.30 -27.35
CA ARG A 350 3.71 -19.71 -27.13
C ARG A 350 4.90 -19.85 -26.17
N ALA A 351 5.92 -19.01 -26.32
CA ALA A 351 7.08 -19.01 -25.43
C ALA A 351 6.68 -18.68 -23.98
N ARG A 352 5.89 -17.61 -23.78
CA ARG A 352 5.41 -17.23 -22.44
C ARG A 352 4.56 -18.32 -21.79
N ARG A 353 3.65 -18.96 -22.54
CA ARG A 353 2.84 -20.07 -22.04
C ARG A 353 3.69 -21.28 -21.63
N ALA A 354 4.64 -21.67 -22.47
CA ALA A 354 5.53 -22.80 -22.17
C ALA A 354 6.34 -22.53 -20.89
N GLU A 355 6.89 -21.33 -20.79
CA GLU A 355 7.70 -20.95 -19.65
C GLU A 355 6.88 -20.80 -18.35
N ALA A 356 5.70 -20.19 -18.43
CA ALA A 356 4.82 -20.09 -17.26
C ALA A 356 4.39 -21.47 -16.73
N ARG A 357 4.19 -22.47 -17.61
CA ARG A 357 3.89 -23.85 -17.18
C ARG A 357 5.07 -24.49 -16.46
N ILE A 358 6.27 -24.36 -17.01
CA ILE A 358 7.50 -24.89 -16.39
C ILE A 358 7.71 -24.23 -15.03
N GLY A 359 7.70 -22.90 -14.99
CA GLY A 359 7.87 -22.13 -13.75
C GLY A 359 6.80 -22.44 -12.71
N TYR A 360 5.55 -22.67 -13.12
CA TYR A 360 4.49 -23.10 -12.20
C TYR A 360 4.77 -24.47 -11.58
N GLU A 361 5.27 -25.42 -12.35
CA GLU A 361 5.64 -26.74 -11.83
C GLU A 361 6.83 -26.67 -10.87
N ASP A 362 7.83 -25.85 -11.19
CA ASP A 362 8.98 -25.56 -10.31
C ASP A 362 8.51 -24.93 -9.00
N ALA A 363 7.70 -23.88 -9.07
CA ALA A 363 7.14 -23.20 -7.91
C ALA A 363 6.28 -24.13 -7.05
N ARG A 364 5.51 -25.03 -7.67
CA ARG A 364 4.71 -26.03 -6.95
C ARG A 364 5.58 -27.05 -6.22
N ARG A 365 6.69 -27.49 -6.82
CA ARG A 365 7.66 -28.37 -6.15
C ARG A 365 8.28 -27.69 -4.94
N LEU A 366 8.55 -26.39 -5.04
CA LEU A 366 9.09 -25.60 -3.94
C LEU A 366 8.07 -25.40 -2.80
N ALA A 367 6.79 -25.18 -3.13
CA ALA A 367 5.74 -24.92 -2.15
C ALA A 367 5.19 -26.18 -1.44
N THR A 368 5.53 -27.38 -1.92
CA THR A 368 5.07 -28.65 -1.34
C THR A 368 6.26 -29.37 -0.70
N PRO A 369 6.36 -29.43 0.64
CA PRO A 369 7.51 -29.99 1.35
C PRO A 369 7.70 -31.49 1.16
#